data_AF-A0A1Q4HU97-F1
#
_entry.id   AF-A0A1Q4HU97-F1
#
_cell.length_a   1.000
_cell.length_b   1.000
_cell.length_c   1.000
_cell.angle_alpha   90.00
_cell.angle_beta   90.00
_cell.angle_gamma   90.00
#
_symmetry.space_group_name_H-M   'P 1'
#
loop_
_entity.id
_entity.type
_entity.pdbx_description
1 polymer ?
#
loop_
_entity_poly.entity_id
_entity_poly.type
_entity_poly.pdbx_seq_one_letter_code
_entity_poly.pdbx_strand_id
1 'polypeptide(L)' 'MIDAPGLTEPNTLSALLRLLGVQTASAYQHRPALTEWFEHNTPNPALRVSMRANGYGVMFLQSLRPMRSTVSGLKATA' A
#
# COMPACT_ATOMS: atom_id res chain seq x y z
N MET A 1 30.36 -0.68 3.42
CA MET A 1 29.63 -1.69 2.64
C MET A 1 28.22 -1.16 2.43
N ILE A 2 27.92 -0.70 1.22
CA ILE A 2 26.57 -0.28 0.82
C ILE A 2 25.97 -1.53 0.19
N ASP A 3 25.20 -2.27 0.98
CA ASP A 3 24.34 -3.35 0.49
C ASP A 3 22.91 -2.80 0.51
N ALA A 4 22.32 -2.65 -0.67
CA ALA A 4 20.91 -2.33 -0.82
C ALA A 4 20.34 -3.26 -1.88
N PRO A 5 19.11 -3.75 -1.70
CA PRO A 5 18.61 -4.44 -0.52
C PRO A 5 18.12 -5.83 -0.95
N GLY A 6 18.58 -6.89 -0.27
CA GLY A 6 17.90 -8.18 -0.39
C GLY A 6 16.41 -7.99 -0.06
N LEU A 7 15.53 -8.37 -1.00
CA LEU A 7 14.07 -8.32 -0.93
C LEU A 7 13.54 -9.03 0.33
N THR A 8 13.66 -8.37 1.48
CA THR A 8 12.96 -8.79 2.68
C THR A 8 11.60 -8.13 2.57
N GLU A 9 10.64 -8.84 1.96
CA GLU A 9 9.26 -8.39 1.93
C GLU A 9 8.88 -7.89 3.33
N PRO A 10 8.38 -6.64 3.46
CA PRO A 10 8.14 -6.08 4.78
C PRO A 10 7.06 -6.90 5.48
N ASN A 11 7.44 -7.61 6.53
CA ASN A 11 6.52 -8.44 7.31
C ASN A 11 5.65 -7.62 8.29
N THR A 12 5.95 -6.33 8.45
CA THR A 12 5.26 -5.44 9.38
C THR A 12 4.98 -4.08 8.75
N LEU A 13 3.94 -3.40 9.23
CA LEU A 13 3.61 -2.05 8.77
C LEU A 13 4.78 -1.09 8.98
N SER A 14 5.45 -1.12 10.12
CA SER A 14 6.58 -0.22 10.41
C SER A 14 7.76 -0.45 9.47
N ALA A 15 8.04 -1.70 9.09
CA ALA A 15 9.07 -2.01 8.10
C ALA A 15 8.68 -1.46 6.72
N LEU A 16 7.41 -1.58 6.34
CA LEU A 16 6.89 -1.02 5.08
C LEU A 16 6.97 0.51 5.08
N LEU A 17 6.54 1.18 6.15
CA LEU A 17 6.61 2.65 6.25
C LEU A 17 8.05 3.18 6.24
N ARG A 18 8.99 2.43 6.81
CA ARG A 18 10.43 2.76 6.75
C ARG A 18 11.00 2.59 5.34
N LEU A 19 10.58 1.54 4.63
CA LEU A 19 10.95 1.31 3.23
C LEU A 19 10.39 2.42 2.32
N LEU A 20 9.17 2.87 2.60
CA LEU A 20 8.52 3.98 1.90
C LEU A 20 9.00 5.37 2.37
N GLY A 21 9.87 5.45 3.39
CA GLY A 21 10.38 6.72 3.92
C GLY A 21 9.33 7.59 4.64
N VAL A 22 8.16 7.05 4.97
CA VAL A 22 7.03 7.78 5.56
C VAL A 22 6.80 7.44 7.03
N GLN A 23 7.74 6.77 7.70
CA GLN A 23 7.65 6.32 9.10
C GLN A 23 7.20 7.36 10.14
N THR A 24 7.49 8.65 9.93
CA THR A 24 7.11 9.76 10.83
C THR A 24 5.95 10.60 10.31
N ALA A 25 5.33 10.19 9.21
CA ALA A 25 4.27 10.95 8.58
C ALA A 25 2.92 10.72 9.29
N SER A 26 1.95 11.58 9.02
CA SER A 26 0.60 11.36 9.52
C SER A 26 -0.04 10.16 8.83
N ALA A 27 -1.01 9.50 9.50
CA ALA A 27 -1.80 8.42 8.90
C ALA A 27 -2.44 8.81 7.56
N TYR A 28 -2.71 10.10 7.35
CA TYR A 28 -3.20 10.63 6.08
C TYR A 28 -2.16 10.54 4.94
N GLN A 29 -0.88 10.75 5.26
CA GLN A 29 0.24 10.66 4.31
C GLN A 29 0.69 9.21 4.08
N HIS A 30 0.47 8.32 5.05
CA HIS A 30 0.70 6.88 4.85
C HIS A 30 -0.21 6.29 3.78
N ARG A 31 -1.46 6.78 3.68
CA ARG A 31 -2.45 6.23 2.76
C ARG A 31 -2.01 6.20 1.29
N PRO A 32 -1.64 7.33 0.65
CA PRO A 32 -1.23 7.30 -0.75
C PRO A 32 0.01 6.43 -0.98
N ALA A 33 1.01 6.50 -0.09
CA ALA A 33 2.24 5.73 -0.22
C ALA A 33 2.02 4.21 -0.11
N LEU A 34 1.17 3.77 0.82
CA LEU A 34 0.80 2.37 0.96
C LEU A 34 -0.05 1.89 -0.22
N THR A 35 -0.98 2.70 -0.72
CA THR A 35 -1.78 2.36 -1.91
C THR A 35 -0.90 2.12 -3.13
N GLU A 36 -0.01 3.07 -3.44
CA GLU A 36 0.94 2.96 -4.56
C GLU A 36 1.80 1.71 -4.43
N TRP A 37 2.27 1.40 -3.22
CA TRP A 37 3.04 0.18 -2.97
C TRP A 37 2.22 -1.09 -3.27
N PHE A 38 0.95 -1.15 -2.87
CA PHE A 38 0.08 -2.30 -3.13
C PHE A 38 -0.30 -2.48 -4.60
N GLU A 39 -0.23 -1.45 -5.44
CA GLU A 39 -0.45 -1.59 -6.89
C GLU A 39 0.65 -2.41 -7.56
N HIS A 40 1.86 -2.37 -7.00
CA HIS A 40 3.02 -3.06 -7.55
C HIS A 40 3.47 -4.28 -6.74
N ASN A 41 3.00 -4.42 -5.49
CA ASN A 41 3.47 -5.44 -4.57
C ASN A 41 2.30 -6.13 -3.84
N THR A 42 2.38 -7.45 -3.69
CA THR A 42 1.41 -8.22 -2.92
C THR A 42 1.87 -8.36 -1.47
N PRO A 43 1.09 -7.90 -0.47
CA PRO A 43 1.49 -8.03 0.92
C PRO A 43 1.38 -9.49 1.40
N ASN A 44 2.47 -9.96 2.01
CA ASN A 44 2.53 -11.27 2.62
C ASN A 44 1.56 -11.38 3.83
N PRO A 45 1.22 -12.61 4.28
CA PRO A 45 0.27 -12.82 5.37
C PRO A 45 0.64 -12.11 6.68
N ALA A 46 1.93 -12.05 7.03
CA ALA A 46 2.41 -11.38 8.24
C ALA A 46 2.14 -9.87 8.19
N LEU A 47 2.39 -9.24 7.02
CA LEU A 47 2.10 -7.84 6.78
C LEU A 47 0.60 -7.55 6.90
N ARG A 48 -0.26 -8.41 6.36
CA ARG A 48 -1.73 -8.24 6.48
C ARG A 48 -2.18 -8.27 7.94
N VAL A 49 -1.64 -9.21 8.73
CA VAL A 49 -1.93 -9.29 10.17
C VAL A 49 -1.46 -8.03 10.88
N SER A 50 -0.23 -7.59 10.60
CA SER A 50 0.32 -6.35 11.17
C SER A 50 -0.52 -5.12 10.82
N MET A 51 -0.92 -4.97 9.56
CA MET A 51 -1.79 -3.88 9.12
C MET A 51 -3.14 -3.90 9.82
N ARG A 52 -3.75 -5.08 9.99
CA ARG A 52 -5.03 -5.23 10.69
C ARG A 52 -4.90 -4.83 12.16
N ALA A 53 -3.83 -5.27 12.83
CA ALA A 53 -3.54 -4.92 14.22
C ALA A 53 -3.29 -3.41 14.43
N ASN A 54 -2.73 -2.73 13.42
CA ASN A 54 -2.45 -1.28 13.46
C ASN A 54 -3.59 -0.40 12.91
N GLY A 55 -4.76 -0.96 12.61
CA GLY A 55 -5.93 -0.19 12.14
C GLY A 55 -5.96 0.10 10.63
N TYR A 56 -5.01 -0.44 9.85
CA TYR A 56 -4.94 -0.31 8.38
C TYR A 56 -5.63 -1.45 7.64
N GLY A 57 -6.31 -2.37 8.34
CA GLY A 57 -6.96 -3.54 7.74
C GLY A 57 -8.04 -3.20 6.70
N VAL A 58 -8.84 -2.16 6.94
CA VAL A 58 -9.86 -1.70 5.97
C VAL A 58 -9.20 -1.12 4.72
N MET A 59 -8.11 -0.40 4.88
CA MET A 59 -7.37 0.21 3.78
C MET A 59 -6.73 -0.85 2.88
N PHE A 60 -6.17 -1.91 3.48
CA PHE A 60 -5.71 -3.08 2.75
C PHE A 60 -6.83 -3.74 1.92
N LEU A 61 -8.00 -3.95 2.52
CA LEU A 61 -9.16 -4.51 1.82
C LEU A 61 -9.65 -3.61 0.68
N GLN A 62 -9.52 -2.29 0.81
CA GLN A 62 -9.84 -1.33 -0.24
C GLN A 62 -8.84 -1.38 -1.39
N SER A 63 -7.56 -1.56 -1.11
CA SER A 63 -6.52 -1.75 -2.13
C SER A 63 -6.67 -3.07 -2.90
N LEU A 64 -7.11 -4.14 -2.23
CA LEU A 64 -7.43 -5.41 -2.89
C LEU A 64 -8.69 -5.35 -3.76
N ARG A 65 -9.60 -4.40 -3.51
CA ARG A 65 -10.72 -4.21 -4.41
C ARG A 65 -10.19 -3.51 -5.64
N PRO A 66 -10.21 -4.16 -6.84
CA PRO A 66 -9.95 -3.43 -8.05
C PRO A 66 -10.91 -2.25 -8.06
N MET A 67 -10.36 -1.04 -8.09
CA MET A 67 -11.13 0.17 -8.32
C MET A 67 -11.77 -0.07 -9.69
N ARG A 68 -13.02 -0.54 -9.71
CA ARG A 68 -13.81 -0.68 -10.93
C ARG A 68 -13.79 0.71 -11.53
N SER A 69 -12.96 0.87 -12.54
CA SER A 69 -12.80 2.12 -13.26
C SER A 69 -14.17 2.44 -13.83
N THR A 70 -14.95 3.27 -13.13
CA THR A 70 -16.17 3.89 -13.67
C THR A 70 -15.80 5.11 -14.50
N VAL A 71 -14.65 5.07 -15.18
CA VAL A 71 -14.45 5.83 -16.41
C VAL A 71 -14.91 4.94 -17.55
N SER A 72 -16.23 4.70 -17.63
CA SER A 72 -16.86 4.33 -18.89
C SER A 72 -17.08 5.65 -19.64
N GLY A 73 -16.08 6.01 -20.44
CA GLY A 73 -16.17 6.88 -21.62
C GLY A 73 -17.07 8.11 -21.53
N LEU A 74 -16.52 9.22 -21.07
CA LEU A 74 -16.94 10.51 -21.58
C LEU A 74 -16.19 10.76 -22.91
N LYS A 75 -16.82 10.47 -24.07
CA LYS A 75 -16.52 11.23 -25.30
C LYS A 75 -17.67 11.17 -26.33
N ALA A 76 -18.08 12.38 -26.69
CA ALA A 76 -19.11 12.79 -27.64
C ALA A 76 -18.96 12.27 -29.07
N THR A 77 -20.09 12.16 -29.79
CA THR A 77 -20.22 12.50 -31.22
C THR A 77 -21.67 12.85 -31.58
N ALA A 78 -21.84 14.03 -32.21
CA ALA A 78 -22.95 14.53 -33.05
C ALA A 78 -24.28 14.89 -32.38
#